data_AF-A0A259K0G1-F1
#
_entry.id   AF-A0A259K0G1-F1
#
_cell.length_a   1.000
_cell.length_b   1.000
_cell.length_c   1.000
_cell.angle_alpha   90.00
_cell.angle_beta   90.00
_cell.angle_gamma   90.00
#
_symmetry.space_group_name_H-M   'P 1'
#
loop_
_entity.id
_entity.type
_entity.pdbx_description
1 polymer ?
#
loop_
_entity_poly.entity_id
_entity_poly.type
_entity_poly.pdbx_seq_one_letter_code
_entity_poly.pdbx_strand_id
1 'polypeptide(L)'
;MCDEALAGPLRERTTWLDGPGIRADRRRAVDRHRHCADPDRPHPGAPEGWRRSGGQLSGVVFFPLDHLLVLGLFPAALAAVIATDLSWRVIPNLVILSLACGFTLLAASGRVGDLPLRLMLAAGVLASGFWLFAHDLIGAGDAKLAAALALWLDPSQLPAFAFICGLFGALLVGGVTLWARGGWRGLGMAGSLPYGVALAGAGLALFPSSSLMTALV
;
A
#
# COMPACT_ATOMS: atom_id res chain seq x y z
N MET A 1 54.74 -3.26 -30.12
CA MET A 1 55.09 -1.82 -30.13
C MET A 1 53.84 -1.08 -29.72
N CYS A 2 53.61 -0.69 -28.46
CA CYS A 2 54.36 -0.66 -27.21
C CYS A 2 53.31 -0.81 -26.07
N ASP A 3 53.56 -1.71 -25.11
CA ASP A 3 53.86 -1.42 -23.68
C ASP A 3 52.62 -1.01 -22.86
N GLU A 4 52.20 -1.79 -21.85
CA GLU A 4 52.79 -1.85 -20.48
C GLU A 4 52.80 -0.45 -19.81
N ALA A 5 52.43 -0.22 -18.56
CA ALA A 5 52.13 -1.06 -17.41
C ALA A 5 51.53 -0.14 -16.31
N LEU A 6 51.18 -0.77 -15.19
CA LEU A 6 51.05 -0.29 -13.80
C LEU A 6 49.72 -0.78 -13.22
N ALA A 7 49.62 -1.97 -12.61
CA ALA A 7 50.31 -2.44 -11.40
C ALA A 7 50.18 -1.41 -10.25
N GLY A 8 49.62 -1.72 -9.08
CA GLY A 8 49.35 -3.04 -8.52
C GLY A 8 48.55 -3.01 -7.22
N PRO A 9 48.54 -4.14 -6.49
CA PRO A 9 47.69 -4.40 -5.33
C PRO A 9 48.45 -4.17 -4.02
N LEU A 10 47.76 -3.75 -2.94
CA LEU A 10 48.31 -3.87 -1.59
C LEU A 10 47.27 -4.40 -0.60
N ARG A 11 47.61 -5.60 -0.16
CA ARG A 11 47.13 -6.38 0.96
C ARG A 11 47.69 -5.76 2.24
N GLU A 12 46.87 -5.48 3.25
CA GLU A 12 47.38 -5.42 4.63
C GLU A 12 46.39 -6.07 5.60
N ARG A 13 46.89 -7.17 6.21
CA ARG A 13 46.40 -7.72 7.46
C ARG A 13 47.14 -7.00 8.58
N THR A 14 46.46 -6.64 9.65
CA THR A 14 47.10 -6.47 10.96
C THR A 14 46.21 -7.04 12.05
N THR A 15 46.54 -8.27 12.42
CA THR A 15 46.30 -8.88 13.72
C THR A 15 47.35 -8.37 14.71
N TRP A 16 46.92 -7.86 15.87
CA TRP A 16 47.70 -7.67 17.09
C TRP A 16 46.74 -7.98 18.25
N LEU A 17 46.78 -9.17 18.85
CA LEU A 17 47.70 -9.64 19.90
C LEU A 17 47.56 -8.87 21.22
N ASP A 18 46.94 -9.58 22.17
CA ASP A 18 47.42 -9.85 23.53
C ASP A 18 47.98 -8.70 24.38
N GLY A 19 47.30 -8.46 25.51
CA GLY A 19 47.84 -7.74 26.68
C GLY A 19 47.21 -8.28 27.98
N PRO A 20 47.98 -8.31 29.09
CA PRO A 20 47.94 -9.40 30.06
C PRO A 20 47.02 -9.16 31.26
N GLY A 21 46.68 -10.27 31.93
CA GLY A 21 45.83 -10.28 33.12
C GLY A 21 46.42 -9.58 34.34
N ILE A 22 45.52 -9.12 35.21
CA ILE A 22 45.81 -8.88 36.61
C ILE A 22 44.83 -9.70 37.45
N ARG A 23 45.43 -10.62 38.19
CA ARG A 23 44.80 -11.53 39.15
C ARG A 23 44.23 -10.75 40.34
N ALA A 24 43.10 -11.27 40.80
CA ALA A 24 42.78 -11.65 42.17
C ALA A 24 43.06 -10.69 43.34
N ASP A 25 42.06 -10.70 44.21
CA ASP A 25 42.16 -10.64 45.66
C ASP A 25 42.13 -9.28 46.34
N ARG A 26 40.94 -8.94 46.83
CA ARG A 26 40.83 -8.34 48.16
C ARG A 26 39.44 -8.61 48.74
N ARG A 27 39.18 -9.86 49.13
CA ARG A 27 38.17 -10.11 50.15
C ARG A 27 38.76 -9.67 51.50
N ARG A 28 37.93 -8.98 52.29
CA ARG A 28 38.11 -8.66 53.73
C ARG A 28 39.05 -7.49 54.06
N ALA A 29 38.46 -6.31 54.12
CA ALA A 29 38.72 -5.34 55.18
C ALA A 29 37.38 -4.67 55.49
N VAL A 30 36.68 -5.16 56.52
CA VAL A 30 36.57 -4.45 57.80
C VAL A 30 35.77 -3.16 57.58
N ASP A 31 34.44 -3.23 57.60
CA ASP A 31 33.66 -3.28 58.85
C ASP A 31 34.02 -2.11 59.76
N ARG A 32 33.47 -0.93 59.44
CA ARG A 32 33.21 0.22 60.32
C ARG A 32 32.80 1.38 59.44
N HIS A 33 31.51 1.67 59.42
CA HIS A 33 30.97 2.98 59.77
C HIS A 33 29.46 2.92 59.55
N ARG A 34 28.78 2.44 60.60
CA ARG A 34 27.38 2.78 60.84
C ARG A 34 27.32 4.29 61.05
N HIS A 35 26.68 4.98 60.12
CA HIS A 35 26.01 6.24 60.41
C HIS A 35 24.55 6.05 60.02
N CYS A 36 23.69 6.05 61.03
CA CYS A 36 22.25 5.98 60.89
C CYS A 36 21.80 7.21 60.10
N ALA A 37 21.38 7.00 58.85
CA ALA A 37 20.58 7.96 58.11
C ALA A 37 19.11 7.69 58.47
N ASP A 38 18.51 8.68 59.12
CA ASP A 38 17.11 8.75 59.53
C ASP A 38 16.20 8.85 58.29
N PRO A 39 15.31 7.86 58.02
CA PRO A 39 14.51 7.83 56.80
C PRO A 39 13.28 8.75 56.82
N ASP A 40 12.96 9.41 57.94
CA ASP A 40 11.69 10.13 58.13
C ASP A 40 11.82 11.66 58.17
N ARG A 41 12.80 12.24 57.48
CA ARG A 41 12.84 13.71 57.30
C ARG A 41 12.06 14.15 56.06
N PRO A 42 10.91 14.85 56.22
CA PRO A 42 10.26 15.51 55.10
C PRO A 42 11.17 16.65 54.59
N HIS A 43 11.61 16.55 53.34
CA HIS A 43 12.35 17.60 52.65
C HIS A 43 11.40 18.75 52.26
N PRO A 44 11.66 19.99 52.67
CA PRO A 44 10.86 21.13 52.25
C PRO A 44 11.06 21.43 50.76
N GLY A 45 9.96 21.27 50.00
CA GLY A 45 9.62 21.94 48.75
C GLY A 45 10.75 22.32 47.79
N ALA A 46 11.15 21.39 46.92
CA ALA A 46 11.80 21.76 45.67
C ALA A 46 10.74 22.42 44.76
N PRO A 47 10.99 23.61 44.17
CA PRO A 47 10.05 24.22 43.25
C PRO A 47 9.85 23.31 42.04
N GLU A 48 8.62 22.81 41.93
CA GLU A 48 8.13 21.86 40.94
C GLU A 48 7.87 22.55 39.58
N GLY A 49 8.87 23.28 39.09
CA GLY A 49 8.73 24.24 38.00
C GLY A 49 9.62 24.04 36.78
N TRP A 50 10.50 23.04 36.78
CA TRP A 50 11.39 22.76 35.65
C TRP A 50 11.27 21.33 35.14
N ARG A 51 10.02 20.86 34.95
CA ARG A 51 9.77 19.77 34.02
C ARG A 51 10.08 20.33 32.63
N ARG A 52 11.29 20.04 32.14
CA ARG A 52 11.73 20.40 30.79
C ARG A 52 10.65 19.93 29.81
N SER A 53 9.87 20.88 29.32
CA SER A 53 9.06 20.71 28.13
C SER A 53 10.06 20.57 26.99
N GLY A 54 10.58 19.36 26.81
CA GLY A 54 11.21 18.96 25.57
C GLY A 54 10.12 19.05 24.54
N GLY A 55 10.00 20.21 23.90
CA GLY A 55 9.20 20.40 22.71
C GLY A 55 9.69 19.38 21.70
N GLN A 56 9.00 18.25 21.66
CA GLN A 56 9.20 17.18 20.72
C GLN A 56 8.80 17.75 19.35
N LEU A 57 9.73 18.46 18.72
CA LEU A 57 9.68 18.83 17.32
C LEU A 57 9.94 17.55 16.50
N SER A 58 9.02 16.59 16.60
CA SER A 58 8.99 15.38 15.78
C SER A 58 7.73 15.43 14.91
N GLY A 59 7.55 16.55 14.22
CA GLY A 59 6.42 16.78 13.32
C GLY A 59 6.64 16.26 11.91
N VAL A 60 7.51 15.27 11.71
CA VAL A 60 7.51 14.52 10.44
C VAL A 60 6.61 13.31 10.68
N VAL A 61 5.34 13.45 10.29
CA VAL A 61 4.43 12.31 10.20
C VAL A 61 5.03 11.37 9.15
N PHE A 62 5.70 10.31 9.60
CA PHE A 62 6.18 9.27 8.72
C PHE A 62 4.97 8.50 8.22
N PHE A 63 4.48 8.83 7.02
CA PHE A 63 3.48 8.03 6.33
C PHE A 63 4.17 6.79 5.80
N PRO A 64 3.87 5.59 6.32
CA PRO A 64 4.47 4.39 5.76
C PRO A 64 3.88 4.14 4.36
N LEU A 65 4.68 3.49 3.51
CA LEU A 65 4.41 3.31 2.08
C LEU A 65 3.03 2.68 1.82
N ASP A 66 2.59 1.80 2.71
CA ASP A 66 1.28 1.13 2.69
C ASP A 66 0.10 2.12 2.72
N HIS A 67 0.17 3.18 3.53
CA HIS A 67 -0.86 4.21 3.60
C HIS A 67 -0.95 5.00 2.29
N LEU A 68 0.21 5.36 1.72
CA LEU A 68 0.26 6.07 0.44
C LEU A 68 -0.32 5.23 -0.69
N LEU A 69 -0.08 3.91 -0.68
CA LEU A 69 -0.61 2.99 -1.69
C LEU A 69 -2.12 2.79 -1.56
N VAL A 70 -2.61 2.53 -0.35
CA VAL A 70 -4.02 2.19 -0.13
C VAL A 70 -4.94 3.42 -0.10
N LEU A 71 -4.54 4.50 0.58
CA LEU A 71 -5.36 5.72 0.69
C LEU A 71 -5.08 6.72 -0.43
N GLY A 72 -3.90 6.66 -1.05
CA GLY A 72 -3.51 7.56 -2.13
C GLY A 72 -3.68 6.91 -3.50
N LEU A 73 -2.80 5.96 -3.83
CA LEU A 73 -2.69 5.40 -5.17
C LEU A 73 -3.97 4.70 -5.63
N PHE A 74 -4.56 3.82 -4.82
CA PHE A 74 -5.74 3.06 -5.22
C PHE A 74 -6.95 3.96 -5.59
N PRO A 75 -7.46 4.83 -4.70
CA PRO A 75 -8.59 5.68 -5.04
C PRO A 75 -8.25 6.71 -6.13
N ALA A 76 -7.02 7.24 -6.16
CA ALA A 76 -6.60 8.16 -7.22
C ALA A 76 -6.57 7.48 -8.61
N ALA A 77 -6.10 6.24 -8.68
CA ALA A 77 -6.11 5.45 -9.92
C ALA A 77 -7.54 5.16 -10.39
N LEU A 78 -8.45 4.81 -9.49
CA LEU A 78 -9.87 4.57 -9.85
C LEU A 78 -10.60 5.86 -10.24
N ALA A 79 -10.31 6.98 -9.58
CA ALA A 79 -10.80 8.28 -10.02
C ALA A 79 -10.29 8.64 -11.43
N ALA A 80 -9.02 8.34 -11.72
CA ALA A 80 -8.45 8.52 -13.06
C ALA A 80 -9.15 7.62 -14.09
N VAL A 81 -9.43 6.35 -13.78
CA VAL A 81 -10.23 5.46 -14.65
C VAL A 81 -11.58 6.10 -14.98
N ILE A 82 -12.33 6.52 -13.96
CA ILE A 82 -13.66 7.13 -14.13
C ILE A 82 -13.57 8.37 -15.04
N ALA A 83 -12.58 9.24 -14.80
CA ALA A 83 -12.39 10.46 -15.57
C ALA A 83 -12.02 10.16 -17.04
N THR A 84 -11.09 9.22 -17.28
CA THR A 84 -10.63 8.88 -18.63
C THR A 84 -11.68 8.11 -19.42
N ASP A 85 -12.40 7.21 -18.77
CA ASP A 85 -13.45 6.40 -19.39
C ASP A 85 -14.65 7.28 -19.80
N LEU A 86 -15.02 8.25 -18.97
CA LEU A 86 -16.09 9.20 -19.31
C LEU A 86 -15.68 10.21 -20.40
N SER A 87 -14.41 10.65 -20.40
CA SER A 87 -13.93 11.68 -21.34
C SER A 87 -13.58 11.12 -22.71
N TRP A 88 -12.89 9.98 -22.76
CA TRP A 88 -12.26 9.46 -23.97
C TRP A 88 -12.67 8.01 -24.29
N ARG A 89 -13.41 7.34 -23.40
CA ARG A 89 -13.75 5.90 -23.49
C ARG A 89 -12.52 5.00 -23.68
N VAL A 90 -11.40 5.41 -23.10
CA VAL A 90 -10.14 4.67 -23.15
C VAL A 90 -9.59 4.63 -21.75
N ILE A 91 -9.34 3.42 -21.25
CA ILE A 91 -8.63 3.18 -19.99
C ILE A 91 -7.13 3.15 -20.29
N PRO A 92 -6.32 4.10 -19.80
CA PRO A 92 -4.90 4.11 -20.07
C PRO A 92 -4.21 2.91 -19.41
N ASN A 93 -3.39 2.18 -20.17
CA ASN A 93 -2.61 1.05 -19.63
C ASN A 93 -1.69 1.49 -18.47
N LEU A 94 -1.28 2.77 -18.43
CA LEU A 94 -0.50 3.34 -17.33
C LEU A 94 -1.23 3.25 -15.99
N VAL A 95 -2.55 3.45 -15.96
CA VAL A 95 -3.34 3.37 -14.73
C VAL A 95 -3.38 1.93 -14.22
N ILE A 96 -3.61 0.97 -15.13
CA ILE A 96 -3.60 -0.46 -14.83
C ILE A 96 -2.22 -0.90 -14.33
N LEU A 97 -1.15 -0.45 -14.99
CA LEU A 97 0.23 -0.73 -14.57
C LEU A 97 0.54 -0.12 -13.21
N SER A 98 0.04 1.08 -12.93
CA SER A 98 0.22 1.72 -11.61
C SER A 98 -0.47 0.93 -10.50
N LEU A 99 -1.68 0.39 -10.74
CA LEU A 99 -2.39 -0.49 -9.81
C LEU A 99 -1.64 -1.80 -9.59
N ALA A 100 -1.13 -2.44 -10.64
CA ALA A 100 -0.35 -3.67 -10.53
C ALA A 100 0.96 -3.43 -9.76
N CYS A 101 1.70 -2.39 -10.11
CA CYS A 101 2.96 -2.02 -9.45
C CYS A 101 2.73 -1.66 -7.98
N GLY A 102 1.71 -0.85 -7.69
CA GLY A 102 1.32 -0.51 -6.33
C GLY A 102 0.99 -1.74 -5.49
N PHE A 103 0.24 -2.70 -6.04
CA PHE A 103 -0.02 -3.96 -5.37
C PHE A 103 1.26 -4.79 -5.15
N THR A 104 2.18 -4.84 -6.11
CA THR A 104 3.45 -5.56 -5.91
C THR A 104 4.31 -4.95 -4.81
N LEU A 105 4.33 -3.62 -4.69
CA LEU A 105 5.01 -2.92 -3.59
C LEU A 105 4.36 -3.25 -2.23
N LEU A 106 3.03 -3.28 -2.20
CA LEU A 106 2.28 -3.64 -1.00
C LEU A 106 2.48 -5.13 -0.61
N ALA A 107 2.55 -6.03 -1.59
CA ALA A 107 2.85 -7.43 -1.37
C ALA A 107 4.28 -7.61 -0.82
N ALA A 108 5.25 -6.86 -1.36
CA ALA A 108 6.64 -6.87 -0.90
C ALA A 108 6.80 -6.37 0.56
N SER A 109 5.88 -5.53 1.06
CA SER A 109 5.88 -5.11 2.47
C SER A 109 5.37 -6.19 3.43
N GLY A 110 4.92 -7.35 2.94
CA GLY A 110 4.47 -8.48 3.76
C GLY A 110 3.11 -8.29 4.43
N ARG A 111 2.33 -7.27 4.03
CA ARG A 111 1.03 -6.93 4.63
C ARG A 111 -0.16 -7.51 3.87
N VAL A 112 0.09 -8.26 2.80
CA VAL A 112 -0.96 -8.86 1.96
C VAL A 112 -1.18 -10.31 2.36
N GLY A 113 -2.35 -10.59 2.95
CA GLY A 113 -2.83 -11.95 3.17
C GLY A 113 -3.29 -12.62 1.88
N ASP A 114 -3.23 -13.95 1.85
CA ASP A 114 -3.74 -14.77 0.74
C ASP A 114 -3.15 -14.43 -0.64
N LEU A 115 -1.90 -13.95 -0.68
CA LEU A 115 -1.23 -13.54 -1.92
C LEU A 115 -1.33 -14.60 -3.05
N PRO A 116 -1.10 -15.91 -2.80
CA PRO A 116 -1.26 -16.92 -3.85
C PRO A 116 -2.69 -16.99 -4.40
N LEU A 117 -3.69 -16.91 -3.53
CA LEU A 117 -5.10 -16.97 -3.91
C LEU A 117 -5.52 -15.71 -4.68
N ARG A 118 -5.08 -14.52 -4.25
CA ARG A 118 -5.30 -13.25 -4.98
C ARG A 118 -4.72 -13.31 -6.38
N LEU A 119 -3.49 -13.82 -6.53
CA LEU A 119 -2.84 -13.98 -7.83
C LEU A 119 -3.58 -14.97 -8.72
N MET A 120 -3.99 -16.13 -8.18
CA MET A 120 -4.78 -17.12 -8.92
C MET A 120 -6.12 -16.56 -9.38
N LEU A 121 -6.82 -15.83 -8.52
CA LEU A 121 -8.11 -15.23 -8.85
C LEU A 121 -7.96 -14.08 -9.85
N ALA A 122 -6.97 -13.21 -9.70
CA ALA A 122 -6.68 -12.16 -10.66
C ALA A 122 -6.33 -12.74 -12.04
N ALA A 123 -5.53 -13.81 -12.09
CA ALA A 123 -5.26 -14.53 -13.33
C ALA A 123 -6.53 -15.17 -13.92
N GLY A 124 -7.39 -15.74 -13.08
CA GLY A 124 -8.69 -16.28 -13.50
C GLY A 124 -9.63 -15.22 -14.07
N VAL A 125 -9.68 -14.04 -13.44
CA VAL A 125 -10.45 -12.87 -13.92
C VAL A 125 -9.87 -12.35 -15.24
N LEU A 126 -8.54 -12.31 -15.38
CA LEU A 126 -7.91 -11.92 -16.64
C LEU A 126 -8.21 -12.92 -17.76
N ALA A 127 -8.15 -14.22 -17.46
CA ALA A 127 -8.43 -15.28 -18.42
C ALA A 127 -9.91 -15.28 -18.86
N SER A 128 -10.85 -15.12 -17.92
CA SER A 128 -12.27 -15.00 -18.24
C SER A 128 -12.58 -13.71 -18.98
N GLY A 129 -11.98 -12.58 -18.59
CA GLY A 129 -12.08 -11.31 -19.29
C GLY A 129 -11.52 -11.38 -20.71
N PHE A 130 -10.40 -12.07 -20.91
CA PHE A 130 -9.84 -12.33 -22.24
C PHE A 130 -10.74 -13.23 -23.09
N TRP A 131 -11.33 -14.26 -22.48
CA TRP A 131 -12.31 -15.12 -23.15
C TRP A 131 -13.54 -14.32 -23.60
N LEU A 132 -14.06 -13.42 -22.76
CA LEU A 132 -15.16 -12.51 -23.12
C LEU A 132 -14.75 -11.52 -24.23
N PHE A 133 -13.52 -11.00 -24.17
CA PHE A 133 -12.97 -10.12 -25.21
C PHE A 133 -12.86 -10.84 -26.56
N ALA A 134 -12.45 -12.11 -26.57
CA ALA A 134 -12.40 -12.92 -27.78
C ALA A 134 -13.77 -13.18 -28.43
N HIS A 135 -14.87 -12.96 -27.69
CA HIS A 135 -16.24 -13.03 -28.17
C HIS A 135 -16.86 -11.64 -28.41
N ASP A 136 -16.05 -10.57 -28.42
CA ASP A 136 -16.47 -9.18 -28.59
C ASP A 136 -17.51 -8.69 -27.55
N LEU A 137 -17.52 -9.30 -26.36
CA LEU A 137 -18.46 -8.95 -25.29
C LEU A 137 -17.96 -7.82 -24.38
N ILE A 138 -16.65 -7.74 -24.17
CA ILE A 138 -16.02 -6.76 -23.26
C ILE A 138 -14.74 -6.21 -23.89
N GLY A 139 -14.39 -4.96 -23.59
CA GLY A 139 -13.12 -4.37 -24.01
C GLY A 139 -11.92 -5.00 -23.29
N ALA A 140 -10.79 -5.14 -24.01
CA ALA A 140 -9.54 -5.62 -23.41
C ALA A 140 -9.04 -4.73 -22.25
N GLY A 141 -9.38 -3.43 -22.25
CA GLY A 141 -9.06 -2.51 -21.17
C GLY A 141 -9.81 -2.86 -19.87
N ASP A 142 -11.11 -3.13 -19.97
CA ASP A 142 -11.96 -3.49 -18.84
C ASP A 142 -11.54 -4.83 -18.22
N ALA A 143 -11.21 -5.82 -19.06
CA ALA A 143 -10.70 -7.12 -18.60
C ALA A 143 -9.41 -6.96 -17.77
N LYS A 144 -8.48 -6.13 -18.23
CA LYS A 144 -7.23 -5.84 -17.51
C LYS A 144 -7.48 -5.06 -16.22
N LEU A 145 -8.40 -4.10 -16.23
CA LEU A 145 -8.79 -3.34 -15.05
C LEU A 145 -9.44 -4.25 -14.00
N ALA A 146 -10.36 -5.12 -14.40
CA ALA A 146 -11.01 -6.08 -13.51
C ALA A 146 -9.98 -7.03 -12.85
N ALA A 147 -9.01 -7.51 -13.63
CA ALA A 147 -7.93 -8.33 -13.10
C ALA A 147 -7.04 -7.55 -12.11
N ALA A 148 -6.71 -6.29 -12.40
CA ALA A 148 -5.97 -5.45 -11.48
C ALA A 148 -6.76 -5.23 -10.17
N LEU A 149 -8.05 -4.90 -10.25
CA LEU A 149 -8.94 -4.75 -9.09
C LEU A 149 -9.03 -6.03 -8.24
N ALA A 150 -9.04 -7.20 -8.88
CA ALA A 150 -9.07 -8.48 -8.17
C ALA A 150 -7.83 -8.74 -7.29
N LEU A 151 -6.70 -8.07 -7.54
CA LEU A 151 -5.54 -8.12 -6.66
C LEU A 151 -5.79 -7.34 -5.35
N TRP A 152 -6.40 -6.16 -5.48
CA TRP A 152 -6.63 -5.24 -4.37
C TRP A 152 -7.81 -5.69 -3.49
N LEU A 153 -8.85 -6.25 -4.08
CA LEU A 153 -10.01 -6.76 -3.34
C LEU A 153 -9.73 -8.11 -2.70
N ASP A 154 -10.47 -8.41 -1.63
CA ASP A 154 -10.33 -9.71 -0.99
C ASP A 154 -10.93 -10.83 -1.87
N PRO A 155 -10.35 -12.04 -1.86
CA PRO A 155 -10.89 -13.20 -2.57
C PRO A 155 -12.40 -13.42 -2.35
N SER A 156 -12.86 -13.24 -1.11
CA SER A 156 -14.27 -13.40 -0.72
C SER A 156 -15.19 -12.30 -1.25
N GLN A 157 -14.64 -11.15 -1.63
CA GLN A 157 -15.39 -10.00 -2.14
C GLN A 157 -15.61 -10.06 -3.65
N LEU A 158 -14.89 -10.90 -4.40
CA LEU A 158 -15.01 -10.97 -5.87
C LEU A 158 -16.44 -11.25 -6.38
N PRO A 159 -17.24 -12.14 -5.76
CA PRO A 159 -18.64 -12.31 -6.16
C PRO A 159 -19.48 -11.05 -5.94
N ALA A 160 -19.28 -10.38 -4.80
CA ALA A 160 -19.96 -9.12 -4.50
C ALA A 160 -19.52 -8.00 -5.46
N PHE A 161 -18.24 -8.00 -5.84
CA PHE A 161 -17.68 -7.07 -6.83
C PHE A 161 -18.34 -7.23 -8.19
N ALA A 162 -18.47 -8.46 -8.69
CA ALA A 162 -19.15 -8.72 -9.96
C ALA A 162 -20.62 -8.27 -9.90
N PHE A 163 -21.31 -8.53 -8.78
CA PHE A 163 -22.70 -8.12 -8.59
C PHE A 163 -22.87 -6.59 -8.55
N ILE A 164 -22.06 -5.89 -7.75
CA ILE A 164 -22.11 -4.42 -7.64
C ILE A 164 -21.70 -3.76 -8.96
N CYS A 165 -20.70 -4.30 -9.65
CA CYS A 165 -20.32 -3.85 -10.99
C CYS A 165 -21.49 -4.00 -11.97
N GLY A 166 -22.19 -5.13 -11.95
CA GLY A 166 -23.39 -5.35 -12.75
C GLY A 166 -24.50 -4.35 -12.42
N LEU A 167 -24.71 -4.05 -11.13
CA LEU A 167 -25.69 -3.07 -10.68
C LEU A 167 -25.35 -1.64 -11.14
N PHE A 168 -24.08 -1.22 -11.01
CA PHE A 168 -23.64 0.08 -11.52
C PHE A 168 -23.71 0.15 -13.05
N GLY A 169 -23.35 -0.93 -13.74
CA GLY A 169 -23.54 -1.02 -15.19
C GLY A 169 -25.01 -0.87 -15.59
N ALA A 170 -25.92 -1.59 -14.92
CA ALA A 170 -27.35 -1.48 -15.16
C ALA A 170 -27.90 -0.08 -14.86
N LEU A 171 -27.42 0.57 -13.79
CA LEU A 171 -27.79 1.94 -13.46
C LEU A 171 -27.31 2.93 -14.54
N LEU A 172 -26.08 2.78 -15.05
CA LEU A 172 -25.56 3.59 -16.15
C LEU A 172 -26.39 3.42 -17.43
N VAL A 173 -26.71 2.17 -17.79
CA VAL A 173 -27.58 1.87 -18.95
C VAL A 173 -28.96 2.49 -18.75
N GLY A 174 -29.57 2.31 -17.58
CA GLY A 174 -30.88 2.84 -17.22
C GLY A 174 -30.91 4.37 -17.26
N GLY A 175 -29.90 5.02 -16.70
CA GLY A 175 -29.76 6.48 -16.70
C GLY A 175 -29.63 7.06 -18.10
N VAL A 176 -28.75 6.48 -18.92
CA VAL A 176 -28.56 6.92 -20.31
C VAL A 176 -29.82 6.68 -21.15
N THR A 177 -30.48 5.53 -20.99
CA THR A 177 -31.71 5.23 -21.73
C THR A 177 -32.87 6.14 -21.32
N LEU A 178 -33.04 6.43 -20.02
CA LEU A 178 -34.06 7.37 -19.55
C LEU A 178 -33.79 8.80 -20.05
N TRP A 179 -32.53 9.24 -20.01
CA TRP A 179 -32.11 10.54 -20.53
C TRP A 179 -32.37 10.68 -22.03
N ALA A 180 -32.06 9.65 -22.81
CA ALA A 180 -32.33 9.61 -24.24
C ALA A 180 -33.84 9.65 -24.55
N ARG A 181 -34.68 9.03 -23.70
CA ARG A 181 -36.16 9.07 -23.82
C ARG A 181 -36.75 10.43 -23.47
N GLY A 182 -36.08 11.22 -22.62
CA GLY A 182 -36.48 12.59 -22.26
C GLY A 182 -36.29 13.64 -23.36
N GLY A 183 -35.95 13.24 -24.59
CA GLY A 183 -35.78 14.14 -25.74
C GLY A 183 -34.38 14.75 -25.88
N TRP A 184 -33.48 14.47 -24.92
CA TRP A 184 -32.11 14.97 -24.92
C TRP A 184 -31.22 14.01 -25.71
N ARG A 185 -31.33 14.08 -27.03
CA ARG A 185 -30.62 13.23 -28.02
C ARG A 185 -29.12 13.54 -28.17
N GLY A 186 -28.55 14.40 -27.33
CA GLY A 186 -27.19 14.92 -27.46
C GLY A 186 -26.08 13.95 -27.04
N LEU A 187 -26.38 12.92 -26.25
CA LEU A 187 -25.42 11.85 -26.00
C LEU A 187 -25.53 10.83 -27.13
N GLY A 188 -24.62 10.94 -28.10
CA GLY A 188 -24.47 9.93 -29.13
C GLY A 188 -24.34 8.53 -28.50
N MET A 189 -25.39 7.73 -28.64
CA MET A 189 -25.49 6.34 -28.17
C MET A 189 -24.54 5.39 -28.94
N ALA A 190 -23.55 5.91 -29.67
CA ALA A 190 -22.94 5.23 -30.80
C ALA A 190 -21.69 4.40 -30.48
N GLY A 191 -21.20 4.43 -29.24
CA GLY A 191 -19.92 3.83 -28.89
C GLY A 191 -20.04 2.51 -28.15
N SER A 192 -20.25 2.59 -26.82
CA SER A 192 -19.91 1.42 -26.00
C SER A 192 -20.28 1.39 -24.51
N LEU A 193 -21.06 2.24 -23.84
CA LEU A 193 -21.12 2.32 -22.34
C LEU A 193 -19.76 2.38 -21.57
N PRO A 194 -19.57 3.33 -20.64
CA PRO A 194 -18.33 3.41 -19.86
C PRO A 194 -18.30 2.33 -18.76
N TYR A 195 -17.86 1.11 -19.11
CA TYR A 195 -17.75 -0.02 -18.19
C TYR A 195 -16.67 0.20 -17.12
N GLY A 196 -15.64 0.99 -17.44
CA GLY A 196 -14.60 1.40 -16.50
C GLY A 196 -15.17 2.16 -15.30
N VAL A 197 -16.22 2.97 -15.50
CA VAL A 197 -16.93 3.64 -14.40
C VAL A 197 -17.60 2.64 -13.47
N ALA A 198 -18.25 1.59 -14.01
CA ALA A 198 -18.89 0.56 -13.20
C ALA A 198 -17.86 -0.26 -12.40
N LEU A 199 -16.76 -0.67 -13.05
CA LEU A 199 -15.67 -1.40 -12.42
C LEU A 199 -14.99 -0.57 -11.32
N ALA A 200 -14.61 0.66 -11.62
CA ALA A 200 -13.98 1.56 -10.66
C ALA A 200 -14.92 1.92 -9.50
N GLY A 201 -16.19 2.18 -9.80
CA GLY A 201 -17.21 2.42 -8.78
C GLY A 201 -17.38 1.23 -7.84
N ALA A 202 -17.47 0.01 -8.37
CA ALA A 202 -17.58 -1.20 -7.57
C ALA A 202 -16.33 -1.44 -6.71
N GLY A 203 -15.14 -1.19 -7.27
CA GLY A 203 -13.88 -1.23 -6.53
C GLY A 203 -13.89 -0.27 -5.35
N LEU A 204 -14.23 1.01 -5.58
CA LEU A 204 -14.32 2.03 -4.53
C LEU A 204 -15.37 1.72 -3.47
N ALA A 205 -16.50 1.11 -3.85
CA ALA A 205 -17.57 0.77 -2.92
C ALA A 205 -17.18 -0.38 -1.96
N LEU A 206 -16.42 -1.36 -2.45
CA LEU A 206 -16.02 -2.53 -1.65
C LEU A 206 -14.72 -2.34 -0.88
N PHE A 207 -13.82 -1.50 -1.39
CA PHE A 207 -12.48 -1.33 -0.83
C PHE A 207 -12.44 -0.93 0.65
N PRO A 208 -13.34 -0.08 1.19
CA PRO A 208 -13.36 0.25 2.61
C PRO A 208 -13.55 -0.95 3.53
N SER A 209 -14.22 -2.00 3.04
CA SER A 209 -14.48 -3.23 3.78
C SER A 209 -13.42 -4.31 3.55
N SER A 210 -12.36 -4.02 2.81
CA SER A 210 -11.30 -4.98 2.48
C SER A 210 -10.32 -5.17 3.64
N SER A 211 -9.66 -6.33 3.66
CA SER A 211 -8.58 -6.63 4.60
C SER A 211 -7.40 -5.68 4.46
N LEU A 212 -7.14 -5.14 3.25
CA LEU A 212 -6.08 -4.16 3.01
C LEU A 212 -6.38 -2.81 3.68
N MET A 213 -7.64 -2.36 3.67
CA MET A 213 -8.06 -1.15 4.40
C MET A 213 -8.04 -1.39 5.91
N THR A 214 -8.56 -2.53 6.34
CA THR A 214 -8.59 -2.91 7.76
C THR A 214 -7.18 -3.05 8.34
N ALA A 215 -6.20 -3.47 7.54
CA ALA A 215 -4.80 -3.60 7.97
C ALA A 215 -4.09 -2.27 8.26
N LEU A 216 -4.70 -1.13 7.94
CA LEU A 216 -4.15 0.22 8.16
C LEU A 216 -4.77 0.95 9.36
N VAL A 217 -5.94 0.51 9.83
CA VAL A 217 -6.68 1.10 10.96
C VAL A 217 -6.32 0.37 12.24
#